data_AF-A0A2A2M0F6-F1
#
_entry.id   AF-A0A2A2M0F6-F1
#
_cell.length_a   1.000
_cell.length_b   1.000
_cell.length_c   1.000
_cell.angle_alpha   90.00
_cell.angle_beta   90.00
_cell.angle_gamma   90.00
#
_symmetry.space_group_name_H-M   'P 1'
#
loop_
_entity.id
_entity.type
_entity.pdbx_description
1 polymer ?
#
loop_
_entity_poly.entity_id
_entity_poly.type
_entity_poly.pdbx_seq_one_letter_code
_entity_poly.pdbx_strand_id
1 'polypeptide(L)'
;MKLEMLTIRRFSTSSLKILLISLLFLNGCLAKEKPKRSVIVTPDEEKVRDAEGYKAISEIHREMDDDHSGSIDRKETTGFMMEDMQMRQSDRARKEQAFHGNDDAITIDDLWEAWFESKERAWSVEEIAEWLLNVVNLPMYVDKFKELKIDGAYLPRLAMQNQTFMVNKLDIRSSVHRQKLRLNALDVVLFGHRDHSNRIKDIALALSLVLLSAFILLYIRLQKKSSQEKQELSSRLMQLKSMEDEFQHAQKNWNEERSKRSNSEETGISQIEVENLKIQLEEAERRHVLNHSFFINTVSLRN
;
A
#
# COMPACT_ATOMS: atom_id res chain seq x y z
N MET A 1 23.87 -24.76 32.54
CA MET A 1 22.99 -24.98 33.71
C MET A 1 22.94 -23.69 34.53
N LYS A 2 21.72 -23.18 34.78
CA LYS A 2 21.32 -22.16 35.78
C LYS A 2 21.71 -20.70 35.47
N LEU A 3 20.74 -19.90 34.97
CA LEU A 3 19.72 -19.08 35.69
C LEU A 3 20.31 -17.70 36.07
N GLU A 4 19.95 -16.64 35.34
CA GLU A 4 18.83 -15.73 35.69
C GLU A 4 19.01 -15.11 37.09
N MET A 5 19.35 -13.81 37.16
CA MET A 5 18.60 -12.85 37.97
C MET A 5 19.05 -11.40 37.72
N LEU A 6 18.37 -10.79 36.75
CA LEU A 6 17.64 -9.53 36.88
C LEU A 6 18.16 -8.48 37.88
N THR A 7 18.87 -7.50 37.31
CA THR A 7 19.10 -6.17 37.86
C THR A 7 17.77 -5.41 37.97
N ILE A 8 17.01 -5.66 39.04
CA ILE A 8 15.81 -4.88 39.37
C ILE A 8 16.25 -3.65 40.16
N ARG A 9 16.33 -2.52 39.43
CA ARG A 9 16.33 -1.16 39.97
C ARG A 9 15.31 -1.06 41.12
N ARG A 10 15.77 -0.65 42.30
CA ARG A 10 14.91 -0.24 43.43
C ARG A 10 13.92 0.84 42.96
N PHE A 11 12.70 0.42 42.64
CA PHE A 11 11.59 1.31 42.34
C PHE A 11 11.02 1.80 43.67
N SER A 12 11.04 3.10 43.90
CA SER A 12 10.56 3.73 45.13
C SER A 12 9.09 3.38 45.37
N THR A 13 8.77 2.91 46.57
CA THR A 13 7.42 2.53 47.01
C THR A 13 6.41 3.68 46.86
N SER A 14 6.89 4.91 46.76
CA SER A 14 6.06 6.11 46.53
C SER A 14 5.57 6.22 45.08
N SER A 15 6.38 5.81 44.10
CA SER A 15 5.99 5.84 42.68
C SER A 15 4.94 4.79 42.34
N LEU A 16 4.99 3.63 43.01
CA LEU A 16 3.98 2.57 42.89
C LEU A 16 2.62 2.97 43.49
N LYS A 17 2.63 3.74 44.59
CA LYS A 17 1.39 4.28 45.20
C LYS A 17 0.71 5.31 44.31
N ILE A 18 1.48 6.21 43.68
CA ILE A 18 0.94 7.22 42.74
C ILE A 18 0.33 6.54 41.50
N LEU A 19 0.98 5.48 41.00
CA LEU A 19 0.48 4.71 39.86
C LEU A 19 -0.80 3.93 40.22
N LEU A 20 -0.88 3.38 41.44
CA LEU A 20 -2.09 2.71 41.93
C LEU A 20 -3.25 3.68 42.15
N ILE A 21 -2.99 4.88 42.68
CA ILE A 21 -4.00 5.93 42.86
C ILE A 21 -4.49 6.45 41.50
N SER A 22 -3.59 6.60 40.52
CA SER A 22 -3.93 6.93 39.13
C SER A 22 -4.77 5.83 38.47
N LEU A 23 -4.43 4.55 38.69
CA LEU A 23 -5.21 3.41 38.20
C LEU A 23 -6.60 3.33 38.86
N LEU A 24 -6.70 3.67 40.14
CA LEU A 24 -7.97 3.74 40.87
C LEU A 24 -8.82 4.94 40.44
N PHE A 25 -8.20 6.08 40.11
CA PHE A 25 -8.89 7.25 39.55
C PHE A 25 -9.37 7.00 38.11
N LEU A 26 -8.60 6.29 37.28
CA LEU A 26 -9.05 5.87 35.95
C LEU A 26 -10.22 4.88 36.01
N ASN A 27 -10.19 3.93 36.95
CA ASN A 27 -11.29 2.99 37.15
C ASN A 27 -12.51 3.61 37.85
N GLY A 28 -12.33 4.68 38.61
CA GLY A 28 -13.40 5.42 39.29
C GLY A 28 -14.17 6.41 38.40
N CYS A 29 -13.68 6.65 37.17
CA CYS A 29 -14.29 7.59 36.23
C CYS A 29 -15.14 6.89 35.15
N LEU A 30 -15.55 5.63 35.36
CA LEU A 30 -16.74 5.11 34.71
C LEU A 30 -17.94 5.49 35.57
N ALA A 31 -18.41 6.73 35.36
CA ALA A 31 -19.71 7.15 35.85
C ALA A 31 -20.76 6.21 35.25
N LYS A 32 -21.22 5.25 36.05
CA LYS A 32 -22.41 4.45 35.76
C LYS A 32 -23.57 5.42 35.67
N GLU A 33 -24.03 5.70 34.45
CA GLU A 33 -25.33 6.30 34.23
C GLU A 33 -26.39 5.44 34.95
N LYS A 34 -27.28 6.13 35.66
CA LYS A 34 -28.40 5.49 36.35
C LYS A 34 -29.26 4.78 35.31
N PRO A 35 -29.61 3.49 35.50
CA PRO A 35 -30.48 2.81 34.55
C PRO A 35 -31.84 3.51 34.53
N LYS A 36 -32.12 4.25 33.46
CA LYS A 36 -33.48 4.67 33.14
C LYS A 36 -34.30 3.39 33.01
N ARG A 37 -35.42 3.32 33.73
CA ARG A 37 -36.35 2.18 33.74
C ARG A 37 -36.66 1.78 32.30
N SER A 38 -36.15 0.64 31.84
CA SER A 38 -36.35 0.14 30.48
C SER A 38 -37.77 -0.41 30.38
N VAL A 39 -38.73 0.48 30.10
CA VAL A 39 -40.03 0.07 29.60
C VAL A 39 -39.78 -0.42 28.18
N ILE A 40 -40.17 -1.67 27.89
CA ILE A 40 -40.19 -2.19 26.52
C ILE A 40 -41.34 -1.43 25.86
N VAL A 41 -41.02 -0.38 25.11
CA VAL A 41 -42.00 0.44 24.40
C VAL A 41 -42.21 -0.23 23.06
N THR A 42 -43.46 -0.55 22.73
CA THR A 42 -43.78 -1.07 21.41
C THR A 42 -43.78 0.06 20.37
N PRO A 43 -43.57 -0.25 19.08
CA PRO A 43 -43.66 0.77 18.02
C PRO A 43 -44.98 1.55 18.06
N ASP A 44 -46.10 0.90 18.37
CA ASP A 44 -47.42 1.54 18.46
C ASP A 44 -47.57 2.45 19.68
N GLU A 45 -46.99 2.10 20.82
CA GLU A 45 -46.93 2.99 21.99
C GLU A 45 -46.05 4.22 21.71
N GLU A 46 -44.98 4.04 20.93
CA GLU A 46 -44.13 5.15 20.52
C GLU A 46 -44.84 6.11 19.57
N LYS A 47 -45.71 5.63 18.66
CA LYS A 47 -46.51 6.51 17.78
C LYS A 47 -47.28 7.55 18.60
N VAL A 48 -47.78 7.16 19.76
CA VAL A 48 -48.53 8.06 20.66
C VAL A 48 -47.58 8.98 21.44
N ARG A 49 -46.42 8.47 21.87
CA ARG A 49 -45.44 9.24 22.65
C ARG A 49 -44.70 10.29 21.82
N ASP A 50 -44.36 9.93 20.59
CA ASP A 50 -43.68 10.79 19.61
C ASP A 50 -44.58 11.00 18.38
N ALA A 51 -45.77 11.56 18.62
CA ALA A 51 -46.73 11.85 17.57
C ALA A 51 -46.16 12.79 16.48
N GLU A 52 -45.24 13.69 16.85
CA GLU A 52 -44.59 14.59 15.90
C GLU A 52 -43.56 13.87 15.04
N GLY A 53 -42.80 12.91 15.59
CA GLY A 53 -41.89 12.06 14.82
C GLY A 53 -42.64 11.12 13.86
N TYR A 54 -43.71 10.48 14.32
CA TYR A 54 -44.55 9.65 13.47
C TYR A 54 -45.19 10.46 12.34
N LYS A 55 -45.70 11.66 12.63
CA LYS A 55 -46.22 12.58 11.62
C LYS A 55 -45.16 12.95 10.58
N ALA A 56 -43.92 13.18 11.02
CA ALA A 56 -42.81 13.48 10.11
C ALA A 56 -42.51 12.30 9.18
N ILE A 57 -42.47 11.07 9.71
CA ILE A 57 -42.28 9.85 8.90
C ILE A 57 -43.44 9.64 7.92
N SER A 58 -44.68 9.86 8.36
CA SER A 58 -45.85 9.79 7.47
C SER A 58 -45.83 10.84 6.36
N GLU A 59 -45.32 12.04 6.64
CA GLU A 59 -45.15 13.09 5.62
C GLU A 59 -44.06 12.71 4.62
N ILE A 60 -42.94 12.14 5.09
CA ILE A 60 -41.86 11.62 4.22
C ILE A 60 -42.38 10.46 3.35
N HIS A 61 -43.14 9.52 3.93
CA HIS A 61 -43.73 8.41 3.18
C HIS A 61 -44.63 8.94 2.06
N ARG A 62 -45.50 9.91 2.37
CA ARG A 62 -46.37 10.56 1.39
C ARG A 62 -45.59 11.36 0.33
N GLU A 63 -44.40 11.88 0.66
CA GLU A 63 -43.52 12.52 -0.34
C GLU A 63 -42.90 11.50 -1.30
N MET A 64 -42.80 10.23 -0.91
CA MET A 64 -42.22 9.15 -1.73
C MET A 64 -43.28 8.33 -2.49
N ASP A 65 -44.48 8.19 -1.93
CA ASP A 65 -45.64 7.50 -2.52
C ASP A 65 -46.34 8.42 -3.55
N ASP A 66 -45.78 8.45 -4.77
CA ASP A 66 -46.24 9.32 -5.86
C ASP A 66 -47.65 8.94 -6.33
N ASP A 67 -47.98 7.65 -6.38
CA ASP A 67 -49.28 7.15 -6.83
C ASP A 67 -50.35 7.11 -5.72
N HIS A 68 -49.96 7.43 -4.49
CA HIS A 68 -50.81 7.46 -3.29
C HIS A 68 -51.49 6.11 -3.01
N SER A 69 -50.83 5.00 -3.36
CA SER A 69 -51.31 3.64 -3.14
C SER A 69 -51.28 3.22 -1.66
N GLY A 70 -50.54 3.94 -0.81
CA GLY A 70 -50.31 3.63 0.59
C GLY A 70 -49.08 2.76 0.84
N SER A 71 -48.29 2.48 -0.20
CA SER A 71 -47.06 1.71 -0.12
C SER A 71 -46.05 2.21 -1.14
N ILE A 72 -44.77 2.30 -0.75
CA ILE A 72 -43.71 2.78 -1.65
C ILE A 72 -43.11 1.57 -2.37
N ASP A 73 -43.13 1.60 -3.70
CA ASP A 73 -42.50 0.58 -4.54
C ASP A 73 -41.03 0.91 -4.88
N ARG A 74 -40.33 -0.04 -5.51
CA ARG A 74 -38.91 0.12 -5.89
C ARG A 74 -38.67 1.23 -6.91
N LYS A 75 -39.63 1.47 -7.82
CA LYS A 75 -39.53 2.50 -8.85
C LYS A 75 -39.70 3.88 -8.24
N GLU A 76 -40.67 4.05 -7.35
CA GLU A 76 -40.91 5.27 -6.57
C GLU A 76 -39.69 5.60 -5.72
N THR A 77 -39.18 4.62 -4.95
CA THR A 77 -37.95 4.78 -4.17
C THR A 77 -36.78 5.23 -5.05
N THR A 78 -36.58 4.60 -6.21
CA THR A 78 -35.48 4.94 -7.11
C THR A 78 -35.66 6.30 -7.80
N GLY A 79 -36.91 6.67 -8.12
CA GLY A 79 -37.30 7.96 -8.69
C GLY A 79 -37.03 9.09 -7.69
N PHE A 80 -37.52 8.93 -6.46
CA PHE A 80 -37.27 9.86 -5.36
C PHE A 80 -35.78 10.05 -5.07
N MET A 81 -34.98 8.97 -5.07
CA MET A 81 -33.52 9.09 -4.92
C MET A 81 -32.86 9.89 -6.05
N MET A 82 -33.40 9.83 -7.25
CA MET A 82 -32.85 10.49 -8.43
C MET A 82 -33.27 11.96 -8.50
N GLU A 83 -34.53 12.25 -8.24
CA GLU A 83 -35.14 13.57 -8.48
C GLU A 83 -35.01 14.47 -7.24
N ASP A 84 -35.48 14.01 -6.08
CA ASP A 84 -35.53 14.80 -4.85
C ASP A 84 -34.20 14.84 -4.10
N MET A 85 -33.51 13.71 -4.01
CA MET A 85 -32.23 13.61 -3.29
C MET A 85 -30.99 13.77 -4.18
N GLN A 86 -31.16 13.79 -5.50
CA GLN A 86 -30.08 13.96 -6.49
C GLN A 86 -28.90 12.99 -6.25
N MET A 87 -29.19 11.75 -5.86
CA MET A 87 -28.16 10.77 -5.52
C MET A 87 -27.45 10.22 -6.76
N ARG A 88 -26.15 9.93 -6.59
CA ARG A 88 -25.34 9.31 -7.63
C ARG A 88 -25.79 7.87 -7.89
N GLN A 89 -25.73 7.42 -9.13
CA GLN A 89 -26.15 6.08 -9.54
C GLN A 89 -25.46 4.94 -8.75
N SER A 90 -24.20 5.13 -8.35
CA SER A 90 -23.44 4.14 -7.57
C SER A 90 -24.04 3.86 -6.19
N ASP A 91 -24.71 4.83 -5.58
CA ASP A 91 -25.24 4.72 -4.23
C ASP A 91 -26.69 4.21 -4.22
N ARG A 92 -27.43 4.43 -5.31
CA ARG A 92 -28.86 4.09 -5.44
C ARG A 92 -29.16 2.61 -5.29
N ALA A 93 -28.52 1.73 -6.08
CA ALA A 93 -28.81 0.30 -6.05
C ALA A 93 -28.61 -0.33 -4.66
N ARG A 94 -27.61 0.15 -3.93
CA ARG A 94 -27.34 -0.33 -2.57
C ARG A 94 -28.36 0.20 -1.56
N LYS A 95 -28.76 1.47 -1.69
CA LYS A 95 -29.73 2.11 -0.79
C LYS A 95 -31.15 1.60 -1.02
N GLU A 96 -31.53 1.37 -2.28
CA GLU A 96 -32.77 0.67 -2.64
C GLU A 96 -32.81 -0.72 -1.99
N GLN A 97 -31.72 -1.49 -2.10
CA GLN A 97 -31.63 -2.80 -1.44
C GLN A 97 -31.68 -2.72 0.09
N ALA A 98 -31.14 -1.65 0.69
CA ALA A 98 -31.19 -1.45 2.14
C ALA A 98 -32.58 -1.04 2.64
N PHE A 99 -33.33 -0.30 1.82
CA PHE A 99 -34.68 0.17 2.13
C PHE A 99 -35.73 -0.93 1.95
N HIS A 100 -35.67 -1.65 0.84
CA HIS A 100 -36.63 -2.70 0.50
C HIS A 100 -36.26 -4.07 1.07
N GLY A 101 -34.97 -4.42 1.07
CA GLY A 101 -34.54 -5.79 1.38
C GLY A 101 -35.21 -6.80 0.43
N ASN A 102 -36.08 -7.64 1.01
CA ASN A 102 -36.90 -8.62 0.29
C ASN A 102 -38.35 -8.16 0.08
N ASP A 103 -38.74 -7.03 0.66
CA ASP A 103 -40.06 -6.46 0.52
C ASP A 103 -40.11 -5.55 -0.72
N ASP A 104 -41.18 -5.63 -1.49
CA ASP A 104 -41.35 -4.86 -2.71
C ASP A 104 -42.24 -3.62 -2.51
N ALA A 105 -42.95 -3.53 -1.38
CA ALA A 105 -43.91 -2.45 -1.11
C ALA A 105 -43.87 -2.03 0.36
N ILE A 106 -43.28 -0.87 0.67
CA ILE A 106 -43.05 -0.39 2.04
C ILE A 106 -44.21 0.50 2.49
N THR A 107 -44.95 0.09 3.53
CA THR A 107 -46.04 0.91 4.10
C THR A 107 -45.52 1.95 5.10
N ILE A 108 -46.40 2.85 5.54
CA ILE A 108 -46.08 3.84 6.58
C ILE A 108 -45.66 3.15 7.89
N ASP A 109 -46.33 2.05 8.24
CA ASP A 109 -46.06 1.30 9.46
C ASP A 109 -44.70 0.59 9.39
N ASP A 110 -44.36 0.00 8.23
CA ASP A 110 -43.05 -0.62 8.00
C ASP A 110 -41.91 0.41 8.10
N LEU A 111 -42.12 1.61 7.52
CA LEU A 111 -41.15 2.69 7.60
C LEU A 111 -40.97 3.20 9.05
N TRP A 112 -42.06 3.30 9.80
CA TRP A 112 -42.01 3.65 11.22
C TRP A 112 -41.29 2.60 12.06
N GLU A 113 -41.55 1.32 11.83
CA GLU A 113 -40.90 0.22 12.53
C GLU A 113 -39.40 0.18 12.21
N ALA A 114 -39.02 0.31 10.94
CA ALA A 114 -37.63 0.41 10.52
C ALA A 114 -36.91 1.60 11.19
N TRP A 115 -37.55 2.77 11.26
CA TRP A 115 -37.01 3.92 11.97
C TRP A 115 -36.93 3.70 13.48
N PHE A 116 -37.92 3.04 14.08
CA PHE A 116 -37.98 2.77 15.51
C PHE A 116 -36.83 1.85 15.96
N GLU A 117 -36.50 0.85 15.15
CA GLU A 117 -35.40 -0.10 15.38
C GLU A 117 -34.02 0.45 15.01
N SER A 118 -33.97 1.56 14.28
CA SER A 118 -32.72 2.19 13.85
C SER A 118 -31.85 2.60 15.04
N LYS A 119 -30.52 2.51 14.88
CA LYS A 119 -29.55 2.94 15.90
C LYS A 119 -29.49 4.47 15.98
N GLU A 120 -29.79 5.09 14.84
CA GLU A 120 -29.79 6.52 14.58
C GLU A 120 -30.82 7.25 15.45
N ARG A 121 -31.96 6.61 15.69
CA ARG A 121 -32.97 7.12 16.63
C ARG A 121 -32.44 7.24 18.06
N ALA A 122 -31.56 6.34 18.47
CA ALA A 122 -30.99 6.31 19.82
C ALA A 122 -29.76 7.22 19.99
N TRP A 123 -29.41 8.02 18.98
CA TRP A 123 -28.27 8.91 19.05
C TRP A 123 -28.40 9.99 20.12
N SER A 124 -27.28 10.18 20.84
CA SER A 124 -27.07 11.28 21.77
C SER A 124 -26.90 12.62 21.07
N VAL A 125 -27.00 13.70 21.85
CA VAL A 125 -26.79 15.07 21.37
C VAL A 125 -25.36 15.25 20.85
N GLU A 126 -24.40 14.57 21.46
CA GLU A 126 -22.99 14.56 21.05
C GLU A 126 -22.80 13.87 19.70
N GLU A 127 -23.44 12.71 19.47
CA GLU A 127 -23.37 12.00 18.19
C GLU A 127 -24.02 12.80 17.06
N ILE A 128 -25.17 13.44 17.33
CA ILE A 128 -25.80 14.36 16.37
C ILE A 128 -24.88 15.55 16.05
N ALA A 129 -24.16 16.08 17.04
CA ALA A 129 -23.20 17.15 16.83
C ALA A 129 -22.01 16.69 15.97
N GLU A 130 -21.48 15.48 16.19
CA GLU A 130 -20.42 14.91 15.36
C GLU A 130 -20.90 14.66 13.91
N TRP A 131 -22.13 14.16 13.74
CA TRP A 131 -22.75 14.00 12.43
C TRP A 131 -22.89 15.34 11.70
N LEU A 132 -23.36 16.37 12.40
CA LEU A 132 -23.51 17.72 11.84
C LEU A 132 -22.16 18.32 11.39
N LEU A 133 -21.08 18.00 12.12
CA LEU A 133 -19.71 18.44 11.81
C LEU A 133 -19.10 17.67 10.63
N ASN A 134 -19.09 16.35 10.72
CA ASN A 134 -18.29 15.50 9.84
C ASN A 134 -19.03 15.12 8.55
N VAL A 135 -20.36 15.03 8.59
CA VAL A 135 -21.18 14.53 7.48
C VAL A 135 -21.91 15.68 6.82
N VAL A 136 -22.70 16.42 7.59
CA VAL A 136 -23.47 17.57 7.06
C VAL A 136 -22.55 18.78 6.79
N ASN A 137 -21.40 18.86 7.48
CA ASN A 137 -20.44 19.95 7.38
C ASN A 137 -21.10 21.33 7.62
N LEU A 138 -21.79 21.46 8.76
CA LEU A 138 -22.43 22.68 9.23
C LEU A 138 -22.04 22.99 10.69
N PRO A 139 -20.74 23.30 10.96
CA PRO A 139 -20.23 23.53 12.32
C PRO A 139 -20.93 24.67 13.06
N MET A 140 -21.38 25.69 12.34
CA MET A 140 -21.97 26.90 12.92
C MET A 140 -23.28 26.69 13.67
N TYR A 141 -23.96 25.56 13.47
CA TYR A 141 -25.24 25.27 14.14
C TYR A 141 -25.09 24.27 15.29
N VAL A 142 -23.89 23.72 15.52
CA VAL A 142 -23.65 22.70 16.56
C VAL A 142 -24.03 23.20 17.94
N ASP A 143 -23.66 24.44 18.28
CA ASP A 143 -23.96 25.01 19.60
C ASP A 143 -25.47 25.14 19.82
N LYS A 144 -26.22 25.54 18.79
CA LYS A 144 -27.69 25.62 18.85
C LYS A 144 -28.34 24.24 19.02
N PHE A 145 -27.81 23.22 18.34
CA PHE A 145 -28.30 21.84 18.48
C PHE A 145 -28.07 21.30 19.91
N LYS A 146 -26.91 21.64 20.50
CA LYS A 146 -26.59 21.28 21.89
C LYS A 146 -27.44 22.03 22.90
N GLU A 147 -27.65 23.33 22.69
CA GLU A 147 -28.50 24.17 23.54
C GLU A 147 -29.94 23.66 23.57
N LEU A 148 -30.48 23.30 22.41
CA LEU A 148 -31.83 22.76 22.25
C LEU A 148 -31.95 21.27 22.58
N LYS A 149 -30.83 20.61 22.92
CA LYS A 149 -30.74 19.17 23.25
C LYS A 149 -31.41 18.30 22.21
N ILE A 150 -31.09 18.55 20.94
CA ILE A 150 -31.61 17.77 19.82
C ILE A 150 -30.93 16.40 19.83
N ASP A 151 -31.70 15.36 20.07
CA ASP A 151 -31.28 13.96 19.99
C ASP A 151 -31.69 13.31 18.65
N GLY A 152 -31.34 12.03 18.48
CA GLY A 152 -31.67 11.23 17.29
C GLY A 152 -33.15 11.19 16.94
N ALA A 153 -34.05 11.30 17.91
CA ALA A 153 -35.50 11.23 17.68
C ALA A 153 -36.04 12.43 16.85
N TYR A 154 -35.31 13.54 16.80
CA TYR A 154 -35.69 14.70 16.00
C TYR A 154 -35.29 14.59 14.51
N LEU A 155 -34.50 13.58 14.11
CA LEU A 155 -34.03 13.45 12.73
C LEU A 155 -35.16 13.40 11.68
N PRO A 156 -36.28 12.66 11.88
CA PRO A 156 -37.40 12.68 10.94
C PRO A 156 -38.00 14.09 10.79
N ARG A 157 -38.06 14.86 11.88
CA ARG A 157 -38.58 16.23 11.87
C ARG A 157 -37.65 17.20 11.12
N LEU A 158 -36.36 16.88 11.03
CA LEU A 158 -35.39 17.59 10.19
C LEU A 158 -35.48 17.15 8.72
N ALA A 159 -36.01 15.97 8.42
CA ALA A 159 -36.11 15.46 7.06
C ALA A 159 -37.37 15.94 6.31
N MET A 160 -38.38 16.47 7.01
CA MET A 160 -39.63 16.98 6.42
C MET A 160 -39.39 18.09 5.39
N GLN A 161 -40.20 18.12 4.32
CA GLN A 161 -40.23 19.27 3.39
C GLN A 161 -40.65 20.57 4.11
N ASN A 162 -41.53 20.49 5.11
CA ASN A 162 -41.89 21.64 5.93
C ASN A 162 -40.76 22.04 6.90
N GLN A 163 -39.89 22.95 6.45
CA GLN A 163 -38.73 23.44 7.20
C GLN A 163 -39.04 24.44 8.34
N THR A 164 -40.31 24.57 8.76
CA THR A 164 -40.73 25.51 9.81
C THR A 164 -39.99 25.29 11.13
N PHE A 165 -39.71 24.04 11.51
CA PHE A 165 -38.92 23.73 12.70
C PHE A 165 -37.49 24.32 12.61
N MET A 166 -36.82 24.15 11.47
CA MET A 166 -35.46 24.68 11.28
C MET A 166 -35.42 26.21 11.27
N VAL A 167 -36.47 26.86 10.76
CA VAL A 167 -36.55 28.32 10.73
C VAL A 167 -36.88 28.88 12.11
N ASN A 168 -37.91 28.35 12.77
CA ASN A 168 -38.44 28.95 14.00
C ASN A 168 -37.70 28.51 15.26
N LYS A 169 -37.17 27.28 15.30
CA LYS A 169 -36.47 26.74 16.48
C LYS A 169 -34.95 26.83 16.33
N LEU A 170 -34.41 26.41 15.17
CA LEU A 170 -32.96 26.41 14.94
C LEU A 170 -32.44 27.75 14.39
N ASP A 171 -33.33 28.67 13.95
CA ASP A 171 -32.98 29.96 13.34
C ASP A 171 -31.94 29.80 12.20
N ILE A 172 -32.18 28.79 11.34
CA ILE A 172 -31.41 28.55 10.13
C ILE A 172 -32.08 29.32 8.98
N ARG A 173 -31.64 30.57 8.76
CA ARG A 173 -32.23 31.44 7.73
C ARG A 173 -31.81 31.10 6.30
N SER A 174 -30.64 30.48 6.12
CA SER A 174 -30.13 30.07 4.81
C SER A 174 -30.91 28.88 4.26
N SER A 175 -31.57 29.06 3.12
CA SER A 175 -32.28 27.99 2.40
C SER A 175 -31.34 26.84 2.00
N VAL A 176 -30.11 27.15 1.61
CA VAL A 176 -29.10 26.15 1.22
C VAL A 176 -28.75 25.25 2.40
N HIS A 177 -28.55 25.82 3.59
CA HIS A 177 -28.21 25.05 4.78
C HIS A 177 -29.38 24.18 5.24
N ARG A 178 -30.61 24.69 5.16
CA ARG A 178 -31.81 23.92 5.47
C ARG A 178 -32.00 22.75 4.50
N GLN A 179 -31.85 23.00 3.19
CA GLN A 179 -31.97 21.92 2.20
C GLN A 179 -30.88 20.87 2.40
N LYS A 180 -29.64 21.30 2.65
CA LYS A 180 -28.54 20.36 2.91
C LYS A 180 -28.80 19.52 4.16
N LEU A 181 -29.24 20.14 5.26
CA LEU A 181 -29.58 19.44 6.49
C LEU A 181 -30.76 18.48 6.27
N ARG A 182 -31.81 18.91 5.54
CA ARG A 182 -32.95 18.08 5.18
C ARG A 182 -32.53 16.83 4.42
N LEU A 183 -31.76 16.99 3.34
CA LEU A 183 -31.31 15.87 2.52
C LEU A 183 -30.42 14.90 3.29
N ASN A 184 -29.56 15.40 4.19
CA ASN A 184 -28.75 14.52 5.03
C ASN A 184 -29.58 13.81 6.11
N ALA A 185 -30.54 14.49 6.74
CA ALA A 185 -31.43 13.87 7.72
C ALA A 185 -32.31 12.80 7.07
N LEU A 186 -32.82 13.07 5.87
CA LEU A 186 -33.60 12.14 5.06
C LEU A 186 -32.78 10.91 4.69
N ASP A 187 -31.51 11.10 4.30
CA ASP A 187 -30.59 10.00 4.02
C ASP A 187 -30.41 9.07 5.25
N VAL A 188 -30.24 9.68 6.43
CA VAL A 188 -30.07 8.92 7.68
C VAL A 188 -31.36 8.21 8.09
N VAL A 189 -32.51 8.85 7.95
CA VAL A 189 -33.81 8.26 8.33
C VAL A 189 -34.20 7.11 7.41
N LEU A 190 -33.99 7.24 6.10
CA LEU A 190 -34.39 6.21 5.14
C LEU A 190 -33.38 5.07 5.01
N PHE A 191 -32.07 5.35 5.06
CA PHE A 191 -31.04 4.34 4.76
C PHE A 191 -30.09 4.04 5.92
N GLY A 192 -30.29 4.69 7.06
CA GLY A 192 -29.39 4.61 8.19
C GLY A 192 -28.12 5.43 8.01
N HIS A 193 -27.46 5.70 9.12
CA HIS A 193 -26.16 6.33 9.09
C HIS A 193 -25.10 5.31 8.78
N ARG A 194 -24.27 5.66 7.81
CA ARG A 194 -23.09 4.87 7.53
C ARG A 194 -21.87 5.66 7.89
N ASP A 195 -21.09 5.10 8.80
CA ASP A 195 -19.72 5.54 9.02
C ASP A 195 -18.94 5.32 7.72
N HIS A 196 -18.89 6.35 6.88
CA HIS A 196 -17.85 6.51 5.86
C HIS A 196 -16.55 6.85 6.57
N SER A 197 -16.14 6.00 7.52
CA SER A 197 -14.90 6.13 8.23
C SER A 197 -13.78 5.92 7.22
N ASN A 198 -13.23 7.03 6.75
CA ASN A 198 -11.98 7.04 5.99
C ASN A 198 -10.87 6.36 6.78
N ARG A 199 -11.01 6.17 8.10
CA ARG A 199 -10.03 5.45 8.91
C ARG A 199 -9.75 4.05 8.38
N ILE A 200 -10.72 3.30 7.86
CA ILE A 200 -10.43 1.97 7.28
C ILE A 200 -9.58 2.12 6.00
N LYS A 201 -9.89 3.11 5.15
CA LYS A 201 -9.11 3.42 3.95
C LYS A 201 -7.71 3.94 4.32
N ASP A 202 -7.60 4.77 5.35
CA ASP A 202 -6.36 5.35 5.85
C ASP A 202 -5.48 4.29 6.53
N ILE A 203 -6.10 3.34 7.26
CA ILE A 203 -5.42 2.16 7.82
C ILE A 203 -4.94 1.25 6.69
N ALA A 204 -5.77 0.99 5.67
CA ALA A 204 -5.37 0.21 4.51
C ALA A 204 -4.23 0.87 3.73
N LEU A 205 -4.27 2.19 3.56
CA LEU A 205 -3.20 2.98 2.95
C LEU A 205 -1.92 2.93 3.77
N ALA A 206 -2.02 3.09 5.10
CA ALA A 206 -0.88 3.01 6.00
C ALA A 206 -0.23 1.61 5.97
N LEU A 207 -1.05 0.54 5.98
CA LEU A 207 -0.56 -0.84 5.86
C LEU A 207 0.12 -1.08 4.50
N SER A 208 -0.43 -0.56 3.40
CA SER A 208 0.18 -0.64 2.08
C SER A 208 1.54 0.04 2.04
N LEU A 209 1.66 1.23 2.63
CA LEU A 209 2.92 1.97 2.71
C LEU A 209 3.99 1.20 3.51
N VAL A 210 3.57 0.58 4.63
CA VAL A 210 4.46 -0.26 5.46
C VAL A 210 4.93 -1.48 4.68
N LEU A 211 4.05 -2.18 3.97
CA LEU A 211 4.41 -3.34 3.15
C LEU A 211 5.40 -2.96 2.04
N LEU A 212 5.15 -1.84 1.35
CA LEU A 212 6.05 -1.35 0.29
C LEU A 212 7.43 -1.01 0.87
N SER A 213 7.48 -0.34 2.02
CA SER A 213 8.74 -0.03 2.71
C SER A 213 9.51 -1.29 3.14
N ALA A 214 8.81 -2.31 3.64
CA ALA A 214 9.41 -3.59 4.00
C ALA A 214 9.94 -4.34 2.78
N PHE A 215 9.22 -4.27 1.65
CA PHE A 215 9.63 -4.88 0.38
C PHE A 215 10.91 -4.23 -0.16
N ILE A 216 11.00 -2.90 -0.11
CA ILE A 216 12.20 -2.14 -0.50
C ILE A 216 13.38 -2.51 0.40
N LEU A 217 13.18 -2.61 1.72
CA LEU A 217 14.23 -3.00 2.67
C LEU A 217 14.71 -4.44 2.42
N LEU A 218 13.80 -5.38 2.15
CA LEU A 218 14.15 -6.76 1.79
C LEU A 218 14.92 -6.82 0.47
N TYR A 219 14.50 -6.05 -0.53
CA TYR A 219 15.18 -5.96 -1.82
C TYR A 219 16.62 -5.45 -1.66
N ILE A 220 16.84 -4.38 -0.90
CA ILE A 220 18.18 -3.85 -0.60
C ILE A 220 19.02 -4.88 0.18
N ARG A 221 18.42 -5.61 1.14
CA ARG A 221 19.11 -6.66 1.90
C ARG A 221 19.55 -7.82 0.99
N LEU A 222 18.69 -8.26 0.08
CA LEU A 222 18.99 -9.32 -0.89
C LEU A 222 20.10 -8.89 -1.85
N GLN A 223 20.03 -7.66 -2.36
CA GLN A 223 21.05 -7.11 -3.25
C GLN A 223 22.40 -6.95 -2.54
N LYS A 224 22.42 -6.52 -1.27
CA LYS A 224 23.64 -6.45 -0.46
C LYS A 224 24.27 -7.83 -0.24
N LYS A 225 23.46 -8.86 0.03
CA LYS A 225 23.95 -10.24 0.19
C LYS A 225 24.58 -10.75 -1.11
N SER A 226 23.92 -10.53 -2.25
CA SER A 226 24.46 -10.90 -3.56
C SER A 226 25.73 -10.11 -3.93
N SER A 227 25.81 -8.83 -3.56
CA SER A 227 27.00 -8.01 -3.82
C SER A 227 28.24 -8.50 -3.07
N GLN A 228 28.09 -9.06 -1.87
CA GLN A 228 29.21 -9.63 -1.11
C GLN A 228 29.80 -10.86 -1.83
N GLU A 229 28.94 -11.74 -2.34
CA GLU A 229 29.37 -12.92 -3.12
C GLU A 229 30.02 -12.52 -4.45
N LYS A 230 29.51 -11.48 -5.12
CA LYS A 230 30.09 -10.95 -6.36
C LYS A 230 31.48 -10.34 -6.15
N GLN A 231 31.69 -9.67 -5.02
CA GLN A 231 32.99 -9.06 -4.71
C GLN A 231 34.05 -10.14 -4.45
N GLU A 232 33.70 -11.21 -3.75
CA GLU A 232 34.57 -12.38 -3.58
C GLU A 232 34.88 -13.05 -4.92
N LEU A 233 33.88 -13.24 -5.79
CA LEU A 233 34.08 -13.84 -7.11
C LEU A 233 34.97 -12.97 -8.03
N SER A 234 34.80 -11.64 -7.99
CA SER A 234 35.65 -10.72 -8.76
C SER A 234 37.12 -10.78 -8.34
N SER A 235 37.38 -10.95 -7.04
CA SER A 235 38.74 -11.08 -6.52
C SER A 235 39.39 -12.40 -6.97
N ARG A 236 38.62 -13.49 -6.99
CA ARG A 236 39.07 -14.80 -7.49
C ARG A 236 39.30 -14.79 -8.99
N LEU A 237 38.46 -14.10 -9.77
CA LEU A 237 38.67 -13.93 -11.21
C LEU A 237 39.91 -13.09 -11.52
N MET A 238 40.18 -12.07 -10.70
CA MET A 238 41.39 -11.24 -10.85
C MET A 238 42.66 -12.05 -10.56
N GLN A 239 42.64 -12.91 -9.55
CA GLN A 239 43.75 -13.83 -9.26
C GLN A 239 43.94 -14.89 -10.35
N LEU A 240 42.86 -15.48 -10.87
CA LEU A 240 42.95 -16.43 -11.98
C LEU A 240 43.49 -15.75 -13.25
N LYS A 241 43.09 -14.51 -13.51
CA LYS A 241 43.60 -13.74 -14.65
C LYS A 241 45.09 -13.39 -14.51
N SER A 242 45.57 -13.05 -13.31
CA SER A 242 47.00 -12.81 -13.12
C SER A 242 47.82 -14.08 -13.29
N MET A 243 47.30 -15.23 -12.85
CA MET A 243 47.95 -16.53 -13.06
C MET A 243 47.97 -16.91 -14.55
N GLU A 244 46.88 -16.66 -15.29
CA GLU A 244 46.85 -16.86 -16.75
C GLU A 244 47.89 -15.97 -17.45
N ASP A 245 47.98 -14.69 -17.09
CA ASP A 245 48.98 -13.79 -17.67
C ASP A 245 50.41 -14.24 -17.35
N GLU A 246 50.65 -14.79 -16.15
CA GLU A 246 51.92 -15.38 -15.75
C GLU A 246 52.25 -16.65 -16.56
N PHE A 247 51.27 -17.53 -16.80
CA PHE A 247 51.43 -18.70 -17.66
C PHE A 247 51.71 -18.32 -19.11
N GLN A 248 50.97 -17.34 -19.66
CA GLN A 248 51.20 -16.83 -21.01
C GLN A 248 52.60 -16.23 -21.15
N HIS A 249 53.05 -15.47 -20.14
CA HIS A 249 54.39 -14.91 -20.12
C HIS A 249 55.48 -16.00 -20.04
N ALA A 250 55.29 -17.01 -19.17
CA ALA A 250 56.20 -18.15 -19.08
C ALA A 250 56.25 -18.94 -20.39
N GLN A 251 55.10 -19.18 -21.04
CA GLN A 251 55.02 -19.87 -22.33
C GLN A 251 55.69 -19.08 -23.46
N LYS A 252 55.52 -17.76 -23.46
CA LYS A 252 56.19 -16.87 -24.41
C LYS A 252 57.71 -16.92 -24.24
N ASN A 253 58.19 -16.81 -23.01
CA ASN A 253 59.62 -16.91 -22.70
C ASN A 253 60.21 -18.27 -23.12
N TRP A 254 59.47 -19.36 -22.85
CA TRP A 254 59.87 -20.70 -23.29
C TRP A 254 59.96 -20.82 -24.82
N ASN A 255 58.98 -20.27 -25.53
CA ASN A 255 58.97 -20.27 -27.00
C ASN A 255 60.11 -19.41 -27.56
N GLU A 256 60.39 -18.26 -26.95
CA GLU A 256 61.52 -17.41 -27.33
C GLU A 256 62.87 -18.09 -27.08
N GLU A 257 63.05 -18.77 -25.94
CA GLU A 257 64.26 -19.56 -25.67
C GLU A 257 64.41 -20.71 -26.67
N ARG A 258 63.33 -21.41 -27.00
CA ARG A 258 63.35 -22.48 -28.01
C ARG A 258 63.69 -21.96 -29.40
N SER A 259 63.13 -20.81 -29.79
CA SER A 259 63.45 -20.14 -31.05
C SER A 259 64.92 -19.68 -31.09
N LYS A 260 65.46 -19.15 -30.00
CA LYS A 260 66.89 -18.80 -29.88
C LYS A 260 67.79 -20.02 -30.01
N ARG A 261 67.44 -21.15 -29.38
CA ARG A 261 68.19 -22.41 -29.51
C ARG A 261 68.14 -22.94 -30.96
N SER A 262 66.97 -22.97 -31.58
CA SER A 262 66.81 -23.37 -32.99
C SER A 262 67.63 -22.48 -33.93
N ASN A 263 67.55 -21.16 -33.78
CA ASN A 263 68.32 -20.22 -34.61
C ASN A 263 69.83 -20.35 -34.37
N SER A 264 70.27 -20.62 -33.13
CA SER A 264 71.69 -20.82 -32.80
C SER A 264 72.24 -22.14 -33.35
N GLU A 265 71.42 -23.20 -33.32
CA GLU A 265 71.75 -24.48 -33.94
C GLU A 265 71.77 -24.36 -35.47
N GLU A 266 70.79 -23.70 -36.08
CA GLU A 266 70.70 -23.50 -37.54
C GLU A 266 71.84 -22.62 -38.08
N THR A 267 72.19 -21.55 -37.36
CA THR A 267 73.35 -20.70 -37.71
C THR A 267 74.68 -21.42 -37.50
N GLY A 268 74.81 -22.23 -36.44
CA GLY A 268 76.00 -23.06 -36.20
C GLY A 268 76.20 -24.15 -37.26
N ILE A 269 75.13 -24.86 -37.64
CA ILE A 269 75.17 -25.89 -38.70
C ILE A 269 75.49 -25.24 -40.05
N SER A 270 74.87 -24.09 -40.36
CA SER A 270 75.13 -23.35 -41.61
C SER A 270 76.58 -22.88 -41.71
N GLN A 271 77.19 -22.42 -40.61
CA GLN A 271 78.61 -22.04 -40.61
C GLN A 271 79.54 -23.23 -40.86
N ILE A 272 79.27 -24.36 -40.22
CA ILE A 272 80.05 -25.60 -40.40
C ILE A 272 79.93 -26.13 -41.84
N GLU A 273 78.73 -26.05 -42.43
CA GLU A 273 78.51 -26.47 -43.82
C GLU A 273 79.27 -25.58 -44.82
N VAL A 274 79.24 -24.25 -44.62
CA VAL A 274 80.00 -23.31 -45.44
C VAL A 274 81.52 -23.54 -45.32
N GLU A 275 82.01 -23.84 -44.12
CA GLU A 275 83.43 -24.16 -43.90
C GLU A 275 83.85 -25.45 -44.62
N ASN A 276 83.04 -26.50 -44.52
CA ASN A 276 83.29 -27.76 -45.21
C ASN A 276 83.27 -27.61 -46.74
N LEU A 277 82.33 -26.84 -47.30
CA LEU A 277 82.29 -26.54 -48.74
C LEU A 277 83.53 -25.79 -49.21
N LYS A 278 84.05 -24.87 -48.39
CA LYS A 278 85.27 -24.13 -48.68
C LYS A 278 86.51 -25.04 -48.74
N ILE A 279 86.63 -25.97 -47.79
CA ILE A 279 87.73 -26.95 -47.75
C ILE A 279 87.67 -27.86 -48.98
N GLN A 280 86.48 -28.34 -49.36
CA GLN A 280 86.30 -29.17 -50.56
C GLN A 280 86.67 -28.43 -51.84
N LEU A 281 86.34 -27.14 -51.94
CA LEU A 281 86.68 -26.30 -53.09
C LEU A 281 88.19 -26.13 -53.23
N GLU A 282 88.89 -25.87 -52.11
CA GLU A 282 90.35 -25.72 -52.08
C GLU A 282 91.08 -27.02 -52.45
N GLU A 283 90.54 -28.17 -52.02
CA GLU A 283 91.09 -29.47 -52.41
C GLU A 283 90.87 -29.77 -53.90
N ALA A 284 89.70 -29.42 -54.44
CA ALA A 284 89.41 -29.55 -55.87
C ALA A 284 90.33 -28.66 -56.73
N GLU A 285 90.61 -27.43 -56.27
CA GLU A 285 91.55 -26.52 -56.92
C GLU A 285 92.97 -27.09 -56.91
N ARG A 286 93.43 -27.64 -55.78
CA ARG A 286 94.73 -28.33 -55.70
C ARG A 286 94.83 -29.53 -56.64
N ARG A 287 93.76 -30.33 -56.77
CA ARG A 287 93.71 -31.44 -57.74
C ARG A 287 93.78 -30.95 -59.18
N HIS A 288 93.12 -29.84 -59.49
CA HIS A 288 93.18 -29.23 -60.83
C HIS A 288 94.59 -28.72 -61.14
N VAL A 289 95.26 -28.08 -60.19
CA VAL A 289 96.66 -27.63 -60.33
C VAL A 289 97.63 -28.80 -60.49
N LEU A 290 97.46 -29.88 -59.72
CA LEU A 290 98.27 -31.09 -59.85
C LEU A 290 98.07 -31.78 -61.21
N ASN A 291 96.83 -31.89 -61.68
CA ASN A 291 96.54 -32.41 -63.02
C ASN A 291 97.10 -31.52 -64.13
N HIS A 292 97.00 -30.19 -63.98
CA HIS A 292 97.57 -29.25 -64.94
C HIS A 292 99.11 -29.32 -64.96
N SER A 293 99.75 -29.42 -63.80
CA SER A 293 101.21 -29.61 -63.69
C SER A 293 101.67 -30.95 -64.26
N PHE A 294 100.89 -32.02 -64.08
CA PHE A 294 101.18 -33.34 -64.66
C PHE A 294 101.02 -33.35 -66.18
N PHE A 295 100.03 -32.63 -66.71
CA PHE A 295 99.83 -32.50 -68.15
C PHE A 295 100.95 -31.71 -68.83
N ILE A 296 101.42 -30.62 -68.22
CA ILE A 296 102.51 -29.81 -68.79
C ILE A 296 103.84 -30.60 -68.81
N ASN A 297 104.17 -31.33 -67.74
CA ASN A 297 105.44 -32.08 -67.65
C ASN A 297 105.49 -33.33 -68.56
N THR A 298 104.35 -33.90 -68.94
CA THR A 298 104.31 -35.09 -69.81
C THR A 298 104.38 -34.78 -71.30
N VAL A 299 104.07 -33.55 -71.71
CA VAL A 299 104.16 -33.11 -73.12
C VAL A 299 105.56 -32.58 -73.47
N SER A 300 106.37 -32.14 -72.51
CA SER A 300 107.71 -31.58 -72.77
C SER A 300 108.85 -32.61 -72.97
N LEU A 301 108.58 -33.92 -72.83
CA LEU A 301 109.61 -34.98 -72.95
C LEU A 301 109.40 -35.90 -74.18
N ARG A 302 108.74 -35.40 -75.22
CA ARG A 302 108.64 -36.09 -76.50
C ARG A 302 108.85 -35.10 -77.66
N ASN A 303 110.06 -34.56 -77.73
CA ASN A 303 110.69 -34.00 -78.93
C ASN A 303 112.20 -34.30 -78.85
#